data_AF-A0A7X7YUG2-F1
#
_entry.id   AF-A0A7X7YUG2-F1
#
_cell.length_a   1.000
_cell.length_b   1.000
_cell.length_c   1.000
_cell.angle_alpha   90.00
_cell.angle_beta   90.00
_cell.angle_gamma   90.00
#
_symmetry.space_group_name_H-M   'P 1'
#
loop_
_entity.id
_entity.type
_entity.pdbx_description
1 polymer ?
#
loop_
_entity_poly.entity_id
_entity_poly.type
_entity_poly.pdbx_seq_one_letter_code
_entity_poly.pdbx_strand_id
1 'polypeptide(L)'
;LPGYPVKAKVYNNMIISPRDRYAFVDGSDEPWDELFWDYNLYYPAADVNSLFYFGRDVPRDAHSVLANPRFAADQPQTAEQFKLRSGSPAIDAAIDVGLTVDFAGQSIPQGNGPDIGAFEFSPAPSFGGTPNP
;
A
#
# COMPACT_ATOMS: atom_id res chain seq x y z
N LEU A 1 12.71 22.56 -25.31
CA LEU A 1 11.93 22.96 -24.12
C LEU A 1 12.71 22.44 -22.92
N PRO A 2 13.03 23.25 -21.90
CA PRO A 2 13.49 22.66 -20.64
C PRO A 2 12.40 21.70 -20.17
N GLY A 3 12.78 20.47 -19.83
CA GLY A 3 11.87 19.44 -19.36
C GLY A 3 11.30 19.81 -17.98
N TYR A 4 10.24 19.11 -17.60
CA TYR A 4 9.61 19.32 -16.30
C TYR A 4 10.30 18.46 -15.24
N PRO A 5 10.51 18.98 -14.02
CA PRO A 5 11.00 18.17 -12.91
C PRO A 5 10.04 17.02 -12.61
N VAL A 6 10.58 15.91 -12.11
CA VAL A 6 9.78 14.74 -11.73
C VAL A 6 9.11 14.99 -10.38
N LYS A 7 7.77 14.92 -10.35
CA LYS A 7 6.96 15.15 -9.16
C LYS A 7 5.90 14.06 -9.03
N ALA A 8 5.89 13.35 -7.91
CA ALA A 8 4.83 12.41 -7.58
C ALA A 8 4.77 12.17 -6.07
N LYS A 9 3.59 11.80 -5.57
CA LYS A 9 3.39 11.29 -4.20
C LYS A 9 2.65 9.96 -4.32
N VAL A 10 3.35 8.87 -4.06
CA VAL A 10 2.83 7.50 -4.16
C VAL A 10 2.98 6.85 -2.81
N TYR A 11 1.87 6.86 -2.05
CA TYR A 11 1.78 6.31 -0.70
C TYR A 11 0.67 5.26 -0.61
N ASN A 12 0.84 4.29 0.28
CA ASN A 12 -0.20 3.34 0.68
C ASN A 12 -0.74 2.47 -0.47
N ASN A 13 0.05 2.26 -1.53
CA ASN A 13 -0.32 1.42 -2.66
C ASN A 13 0.11 -0.04 -2.42
N MET A 14 -0.65 -0.98 -2.96
CA MET A 14 -0.22 -2.36 -3.10
C MET A 14 0.12 -2.65 -4.56
N ILE A 15 1.32 -3.14 -4.84
CA ILE A 15 1.72 -3.59 -6.18
C ILE A 15 2.07 -5.07 -6.11
N ILE A 16 1.22 -5.90 -6.72
CA ILE A 16 1.19 -7.35 -6.51
C ILE A 16 1.45 -8.07 -7.84
N SER A 17 2.45 -8.96 -7.83
CA SER A 17 2.84 -9.82 -8.96
C SER A 17 2.92 -9.10 -10.32
N PRO A 18 3.60 -7.93 -10.42
CA PRO A 18 3.78 -7.28 -11.71
C PRO A 18 4.57 -8.19 -12.65
N ARG A 19 4.29 -8.11 -13.96
CA ARG A 19 4.99 -8.91 -14.97
C ARG A 19 6.40 -8.43 -15.29
N ASP A 20 6.69 -7.15 -15.04
CA ASP A 20 7.94 -6.51 -15.45
C ASP A 20 8.57 -5.74 -14.29
N ARG A 21 7.91 -4.68 -13.78
CA ARG A 21 8.47 -3.82 -12.73
C ARG A 21 7.41 -3.40 -11.71
N TYR A 22 7.82 -3.17 -10.47
CA TYR A 22 6.96 -2.57 -9.44
C TYR A 22 6.82 -1.06 -9.62
N ALA A 23 7.92 -0.39 -9.97
CA ALA A 23 7.93 1.04 -10.23
C ALA A 23 8.78 1.35 -11.46
N PHE A 24 8.30 2.31 -12.26
CA PHE A 24 9.10 2.94 -13.30
C PHE A 24 8.94 4.45 -13.20
N VAL A 25 10.01 5.13 -12.78
CA VAL A 25 10.05 6.59 -12.71
C VAL A 25 11.27 7.09 -13.47
N ASP A 26 11.03 7.92 -14.48
CA ASP A 26 12.06 8.48 -15.35
C ASP A 26 11.78 9.96 -15.62
N GLY A 27 12.84 10.73 -15.84
CA GLY A 27 12.74 12.16 -16.12
C GLY A 27 14.11 12.79 -16.35
N SER A 28 14.14 13.85 -17.17
CA SER A 28 15.38 14.44 -17.66
C SER A 28 15.85 15.66 -16.88
N ASP A 29 15.01 16.24 -16.01
CA ASP A 29 15.22 17.56 -15.45
C ASP A 29 15.16 17.55 -13.90
N GLU A 30 16.09 18.27 -13.28
CA GLU A 30 16.16 18.49 -11.84
C GLU A 30 15.21 19.63 -11.39
N PRO A 31 14.79 19.68 -10.12
CA PRO A 31 15.09 18.73 -9.03
C PRO A 31 14.09 17.56 -8.92
N TRP A 32 14.52 16.48 -8.26
CA TRP A 32 13.71 15.29 -7.90
C TRP A 32 13.21 15.31 -6.45
N ASP A 33 13.35 16.42 -5.75
CA ASP A 33 13.00 16.61 -4.33
C ASP A 33 11.48 16.58 -4.05
N GLU A 34 10.66 16.56 -5.10
CA GLU A 34 9.20 16.42 -5.03
C GLU A 34 8.71 15.03 -5.46
N LEU A 35 9.61 14.05 -5.56
CA LEU A 35 9.26 12.65 -5.72
C LEU A 35 9.23 11.94 -4.35
N PHE A 36 8.03 11.60 -3.92
CA PHE A 36 7.80 10.79 -2.72
C PHE A 36 7.17 9.45 -3.11
N TRP A 37 7.79 8.38 -2.66
CA TRP A 37 7.38 7.03 -2.98
C TRP A 37 7.72 6.16 -1.77
N ASP A 38 6.75 5.91 -0.89
CA ASP A 38 6.98 5.23 0.39
C ASP A 38 5.68 4.63 0.95
N TYR A 39 5.73 3.88 2.05
CA TYR A 39 4.55 3.27 2.70
C TYR A 39 3.73 2.39 1.74
N ASN A 40 4.36 1.80 0.73
CA ASN A 40 3.71 0.92 -0.21
C ASN A 40 3.98 -0.54 0.18
N LEU A 41 3.15 -1.48 -0.29
CA LEU A 41 3.39 -2.91 -0.14
C LEU A 41 3.69 -3.56 -1.49
N TYR A 42 4.78 -4.32 -1.52
CA TYR A 42 5.24 -5.03 -2.71
C TYR A 42 5.30 -6.53 -2.45
N TYR A 43 4.68 -7.31 -3.35
CA TYR A 43 4.71 -8.76 -3.27
C TYR A 43 4.75 -9.36 -4.67
N PRO A 44 5.58 -10.39 -4.96
CA PRO A 44 6.52 -11.08 -4.06
C PRO A 44 7.95 -10.48 -4.02
N ALA A 45 8.10 -9.16 -4.07
CA ALA A 45 9.42 -8.51 -4.03
C ALA A 45 10.23 -8.96 -2.81
N ALA A 46 11.53 -9.22 -3.01
CA ALA A 46 12.48 -9.52 -1.93
C ALA A 46 13.38 -8.32 -1.59
N ASP A 47 13.51 -7.38 -2.53
CA ASP A 47 14.21 -6.11 -2.36
C ASP A 47 13.54 -5.04 -3.24
N VAL A 48 13.87 -3.77 -2.98
CA VAL A 48 13.39 -2.60 -3.75
C VAL A 48 14.32 -2.25 -4.92
N ASN A 49 15.29 -3.09 -5.26
CA ASN A 49 16.34 -2.75 -6.24
C ASN A 49 16.21 -3.54 -7.54
N SER A 50 15.75 -4.79 -7.48
CA SER A 50 15.75 -5.73 -8.62
C SER A 50 14.73 -5.36 -9.69
N LEU A 51 13.53 -4.92 -9.30
CA LEU A 51 12.40 -4.67 -10.21
C LEU A 51 11.84 -3.25 -10.10
N PHE A 52 12.64 -2.30 -9.61
CA PHE A 52 12.28 -0.89 -9.54
C PHE A 52 13.17 -0.08 -10.48
N TYR A 53 12.62 0.95 -11.10
CA TYR A 53 13.39 1.97 -11.81
C TYR A 53 13.14 3.31 -11.18
N PHE A 54 14.22 3.97 -10.82
CA PHE A 54 14.23 5.40 -10.62
C PHE A 54 15.43 5.90 -11.40
N GLY A 55 15.20 6.80 -12.35
CA GLY A 55 16.27 7.39 -13.18
C GLY A 55 17.34 8.13 -12.38
N ARG A 56 17.09 8.33 -11.07
CA ARG A 56 17.99 8.90 -10.08
C ARG A 56 17.94 8.12 -8.78
N ASP A 57 19.03 8.17 -8.01
CA ASP A 57 19.04 7.68 -6.64
C ASP A 57 18.38 8.72 -5.71
N VAL A 58 17.14 8.42 -5.31
CA VAL A 58 16.34 9.22 -4.39
C VAL A 58 15.95 8.39 -3.16
N PRO A 59 15.88 8.99 -1.96
CA PRO A 59 15.29 8.35 -0.80
C PRO A 59 13.83 7.97 -1.09
N ARG A 60 13.53 6.68 -0.95
CA ARG A 60 12.22 6.09 -1.20
C ARG A 60 12.09 4.80 -0.41
N ASP A 61 10.86 4.34 -0.24
CA ASP A 61 10.54 3.01 0.28
C ASP A 61 11.15 2.69 1.66
N ALA A 62 11.45 3.71 2.47
CA ALA A 62 12.03 3.53 3.79
C ALA A 62 11.07 2.84 4.78
N HIS A 63 9.77 2.98 4.55
CA HIS A 63 8.67 2.40 5.32
C HIS A 63 7.82 1.42 4.50
N SER A 64 8.16 1.19 3.23
CA SER A 64 7.47 0.22 2.38
C SER A 64 7.67 -1.22 2.91
N VAL A 65 6.66 -2.06 2.68
CA VAL A 65 6.57 -3.43 3.17
C VAL A 65 6.80 -4.42 2.03
N LEU A 66 7.73 -5.34 2.19
CA LEU A 66 7.99 -6.44 1.23
C LEU A 66 7.44 -7.76 1.77
N ALA A 67 6.14 -7.99 1.62
CA ALA A 67 5.49 -9.17 2.19
C ALA A 67 4.16 -9.49 1.53
N ASN A 68 3.69 -10.73 1.69
CA ASN A 68 2.38 -11.15 1.22
C ASN A 68 1.28 -10.32 1.93
N PRO A 69 0.37 -9.65 1.19
CA PRO A 69 -0.67 -8.80 1.79
C PRO A 69 -1.75 -9.59 2.55
N ARG A 70 -1.73 -10.92 2.45
CA ARG A 70 -2.68 -11.83 3.11
C ARG A 70 -4.12 -11.42 2.83
N PHE A 71 -4.47 -11.38 1.56
CA PHE A 71 -5.84 -11.17 1.11
C PHE A 71 -6.79 -12.27 1.58
N ALA A 72 -8.08 -11.97 1.56
CA ALA A 72 -9.15 -12.91 1.92
C ALA A 72 -9.21 -14.13 1.00
N ALA A 73 -8.70 -14.02 -0.23
CA ALA A 73 -8.46 -15.15 -1.13
C ALA A 73 -7.03 -15.12 -1.69
N ASP A 74 -6.46 -16.31 -1.95
CA ASP A 74 -5.10 -16.41 -2.49
C ASP A 74 -5.00 -15.92 -3.95
N GLN A 75 -6.12 -15.93 -4.69
CA GLN A 75 -6.24 -15.46 -6.08
C GLN A 75 -7.48 -14.57 -6.22
N PRO A 76 -7.44 -13.34 -5.70
CA PRO A 76 -8.61 -12.46 -5.68
C PRO A 76 -9.04 -12.06 -7.10
N GLN A 77 -10.35 -12.15 -7.36
CA GLN A 77 -11.03 -11.83 -8.62
C GLN A 77 -12.13 -10.79 -8.43
N THR A 78 -12.69 -10.67 -7.22
CA THR A 78 -13.66 -9.62 -6.85
C THR A 78 -13.07 -8.68 -5.80
N ALA A 79 -13.64 -7.48 -5.66
CA ALA A 79 -13.15 -6.45 -4.75
C ALA A 79 -13.05 -6.98 -3.30
N GLU A 80 -14.05 -7.72 -2.83
CA GLU A 80 -14.11 -8.25 -1.46
C GLU A 80 -12.99 -9.27 -1.19
N GLN A 81 -12.52 -9.95 -2.22
CA GLN A 81 -11.42 -10.90 -2.09
C GLN A 81 -10.08 -10.21 -1.85
N PHE A 82 -9.96 -8.91 -2.16
CA PHE A 82 -8.79 -8.08 -1.82
C PHE A 82 -8.82 -7.52 -0.38
N LYS A 83 -9.87 -7.79 0.40
CA LYS A 83 -9.87 -7.46 1.84
C LYS A 83 -8.73 -8.18 2.56
N LEU A 84 -8.22 -7.57 3.61
CA LEU A 84 -7.15 -8.13 4.43
C LEU A 84 -7.70 -9.19 5.40
N ARG A 85 -6.91 -10.22 5.71
CA ARG A 85 -7.16 -11.13 6.83
C ARG A 85 -6.24 -10.80 8.01
N SER A 86 -6.61 -11.30 9.19
CA SER A 86 -5.84 -11.11 10.41
C SER A 86 -4.35 -11.44 10.23
N GLY A 87 -3.50 -10.58 10.76
CA GLY A 87 -2.05 -10.69 10.67
C GLY A 87 -1.49 -10.34 9.29
N SER A 88 -2.24 -9.65 8.43
CA SER A 88 -1.68 -9.00 7.25
C SER A 88 -0.61 -7.97 7.66
N PRO A 89 0.54 -7.91 6.98
CA PRO A 89 1.56 -6.89 7.22
C PRO A 89 1.16 -5.50 6.69
N ALA A 90 0.01 -5.39 6.02
CA ALA A 90 -0.55 -4.11 5.58
C ALA A 90 -1.34 -3.38 6.67
N ILE A 91 -1.69 -4.09 7.77
CA ILE A 91 -2.51 -3.55 8.85
C ILE A 91 -1.72 -2.52 9.67
N ASP A 92 -2.31 -1.37 9.94
CA ASP A 92 -1.74 -0.23 10.67
C ASP A 92 -0.39 0.26 10.09
N ALA A 93 -0.12 -0.01 8.80
CA ALA A 93 1.20 0.19 8.19
C ALA A 93 1.26 1.36 7.20
N ALA A 94 0.14 2.04 6.93
CA ALA A 94 0.10 3.18 6.03
C ALA A 94 0.39 4.51 6.75
N ILE A 95 0.72 5.53 5.97
CA ILE A 95 0.80 6.92 6.43
C ILE A 95 -0.57 7.60 6.27
N ASP A 96 -0.98 8.43 7.23
CA ASP A 96 -2.16 9.28 7.09
C ASP A 96 -1.96 10.30 5.95
N VAL A 97 -2.74 10.16 4.89
CA VAL A 97 -2.79 11.05 3.72
C VAL A 97 -4.09 11.86 3.65
N GLY A 98 -4.90 11.85 4.72
CA GLY A 98 -6.16 12.60 4.82
C GLY A 98 -7.39 11.89 4.24
N LEU A 99 -7.30 10.58 3.96
CA LEU A 99 -8.46 9.77 3.59
C LEU A 99 -9.30 9.46 4.82
N THR A 100 -10.62 9.48 4.67
CA THR A 100 -11.56 9.29 5.79
C THR A 100 -12.41 8.04 5.66
N VAL A 101 -12.51 7.46 4.46
CA VAL A 101 -13.24 6.22 4.18
C VAL A 101 -12.50 5.35 3.17
N ASP A 102 -12.59 4.04 3.33
CA ASP A 102 -12.00 3.04 2.43
C ASP A 102 -12.95 2.69 1.26
N PHE A 103 -12.55 1.72 0.43
CA PHE A 103 -13.37 1.26 -0.70
C PHE A 103 -14.73 0.64 -0.26
N ALA A 104 -14.78 0.02 0.92
CA ALA A 104 -16.01 -0.57 1.46
C ALA A 104 -16.92 0.44 2.19
N GLY A 105 -16.47 1.69 2.33
CA GLY A 105 -17.16 2.73 3.10
C GLY A 105 -16.90 2.64 4.62
N GLN A 106 -15.91 1.87 5.05
CA GLN A 106 -15.44 1.82 6.43
C GLN A 106 -14.65 3.11 6.75
N SER A 107 -14.77 3.64 7.96
CA SER A 107 -13.97 4.80 8.36
C SER A 107 -12.48 4.45 8.46
N ILE A 108 -11.62 5.34 7.99
CA ILE A 108 -10.17 5.24 8.16
C ILE A 108 -9.74 6.12 9.36
N PRO A 109 -8.89 5.63 10.28
CA PRO A 109 -8.39 4.25 10.37
C PRO A 109 -9.36 3.30 11.12
N GLN A 110 -9.20 2.00 10.91
CA GLN A 110 -9.64 0.93 11.79
C GLN A 110 -8.43 0.38 12.55
N GLY A 111 -8.28 0.76 13.82
CA GLY A 111 -7.13 0.31 14.63
C GLY A 111 -6.25 1.48 15.06
N ASN A 112 -4.93 1.28 15.01
CA ASN A 112 -3.94 2.26 15.46
C ASN A 112 -3.48 3.21 14.34
N GLY A 113 -3.66 2.83 13.08
CA GLY A 113 -3.31 3.64 11.92
C GLY A 113 -4.00 3.15 10.65
N PRO A 114 -3.90 3.87 9.53
CA PRO A 114 -4.46 3.42 8.26
C PRO A 114 -3.78 2.13 7.79
N ASP A 115 -4.49 1.35 6.99
CA ASP A 115 -3.94 0.18 6.32
C ASP A 115 -3.39 0.54 4.94
N ILE A 116 -2.35 -0.15 4.50
CA ILE A 116 -1.87 -0.05 3.11
C ILE A 116 -2.93 -0.69 2.21
N GLY A 117 -3.29 -0.05 1.10
CA GLY A 117 -4.23 -0.58 0.11
C GLY A 117 -5.63 0.03 0.19
N ALA A 118 -6.61 -0.68 -0.36
CA ALA A 118 -7.96 -0.14 -0.59
C ALA A 118 -8.98 -0.44 0.52
N PHE A 119 -8.65 -1.33 1.45
CA PHE A 119 -9.56 -1.81 2.48
C PHE A 119 -8.90 -1.74 3.85
N GLU A 120 -9.64 -1.24 4.82
CA GLU A 120 -9.28 -1.34 6.23
C GLU A 120 -9.64 -2.73 6.78
N PHE A 121 -8.77 -3.26 7.60
CA PHE A 121 -9.00 -4.46 8.38
C PHE A 121 -9.82 -4.11 9.62
N SER A 122 -11.11 -4.40 9.56
CA SER A 122 -11.96 -4.40 10.74
C SER A 122 -12.09 -5.84 11.25
N PRO A 123 -11.51 -6.20 12.42
CA PRO A 123 -11.85 -7.47 13.04
C PRO A 123 -13.36 -7.43 13.35
N ALA A 124 -14.10 -8.42 12.87
CA ALA A 124 -15.54 -8.49 13.13
C ALA A 124 -15.81 -8.25 14.64
N PRO A 125 -16.82 -7.46 15.01
CA PRO A 125 -17.09 -7.19 16.41
C PRO A 125 -17.24 -8.53 17.14
N SER A 126 -16.45 -8.74 18.19
CA SER A 126 -16.65 -9.89 19.05
C SER A 126 -18.06 -9.78 19.64
N PHE A 127 -18.99 -10.61 19.20
CA PHE A 127 -20.27 -10.80 19.89
C PHE A 127 -20.00 -11.61 21.16
N GLY A 128 -19.31 -10.99 22.12
CA GLY A 128 -19.06 -11.52 23.45
C GLY A 128 -20.31 -11.41 24.29
N GLY A 129 -21.29 -12.26 24.00
CA GLY A 129 -22.52 -12.34 24.77
C GLY A 129 -23.50 -13.31 24.12
N THR A 130 -23.37 -14.59 24.41
CA THR A 130 -24.52 -15.50 24.26
C THR A 130 -25.65 -14.96 25.14
N PRO A 131 -26.89 -14.79 24.63
CA PRO A 131 -28.04 -14.65 25.51
C PRO A 131 -28.10 -15.89 26.41
N ASN A 132 -28.10 -15.69 27.72
CA ASN A 132 -28.31 -16.78 28.66
C ASN A 132 -29.72 -17.37 28.40
N PRO A 133 -29.88 -18.70 28.29
CA PRO A 133 -31.20 -19.33 28.18
C PRO A 133 -32.11 -19.05 29.38
#